data_AF-A0A2I1EWX0-F1
#
_entry.id   AF-A0A2I1EWX0-F1
#
_cell.length_a   1.000
_cell.length_b   1.000
_cell.length_c   1.000
_cell.angle_alpha   90.00
_cell.angle_beta   90.00
_cell.angle_gamma   90.00
#
_symmetry.space_group_name_H-M   'P 1'
#
loop_
_entity.id
_entity.type
_entity.pdbx_description
1 polymer ?
#
loop_
_entity_poly.entity_id
_entity_poly.type
_entity_poly.pdbx_seq_one_letter_code
_entity_poly.pdbx_strand_id
1 'polypeptide(L)'
;MSTQFLSKLSQNYVKLLDGDIYSDVTIEVGEDPNVKIFRVHMNIMCCRSPYLRRILTSNKKDSDNVLSNIKLPNISAEIFQIILKYIYGGILSLEEQDTSNIIKIMKAADDLLLQEIVDYLQRYLIENKFEWMEQNFELIHQTSFQSNYLLELQQFCTDLMAKCPDRYFTSLNFTSLSEKSLTQLIKRDDLQMKEIEVWEYVLKWGLAQNKSLILDPNTWSDNDFKTMENTLQHCLPLIRFFNLSSKEFLQKVRPYKKLLNQQLYEDLLNSHLDPDNEPSDSISLPRIVKNDEIIDSEIVNLNIVSIISRWIDKVDNNKFAHIRELYLPYKFQLLLRGSRDGFTPKKFHTLCDGKSITVTFIKVKETEEILGGYNPIIWLSSSDLTYGKTKDSFIFSFKNKNNFKDPIISNVKNIDYALNYHVKYGPCFGSSDLITYNSNEDMDYDTDYCNECHYEKKIRDAETRFSIEDYERSGHDNAGALWTEDYMIVGTATSSPSNGISSQIQNSKTPNTIIIYRKSFTHDLCGMVWRFTKPKGGI
;
A
#
# COMPACT_ATOMS: atom_id res chain seq x y z
N MET A 1 51.94 7.23 -0.67
CA MET A 1 50.82 8.18 -0.53
C MET A 1 50.75 9.01 -1.79
N SER A 2 49.57 9.19 -2.39
CA SER A 2 49.36 10.14 -3.48
C SER A 2 48.66 11.39 -2.94
N THR A 3 49.21 12.57 -3.21
CA THR A 3 48.57 13.86 -2.91
C THR A 3 47.85 14.34 -4.15
N GLN A 4 46.56 14.63 -4.04
CA GLN A 4 45.70 15.02 -5.16
C GLN A 4 45.48 16.53 -5.20
N PHE A 5 45.73 17.16 -6.36
CA PHE A 5 45.56 18.61 -6.57
C PHE A 5 44.38 18.93 -7.51
N LEU A 6 43.26 18.22 -7.35
CA LEU A 6 42.11 18.26 -8.28
C LEU A 6 41.37 19.60 -8.28
N SER A 7 41.26 20.27 -7.13
CA SER A 7 40.54 21.55 -7.02
C SER A 7 41.19 22.63 -7.90
N LYS A 8 42.53 22.74 -7.88
CA LYS A 8 43.23 23.73 -8.71
C LYS A 8 43.13 23.37 -10.19
N LEU A 9 43.22 22.09 -10.54
CA LEU A 9 43.04 21.61 -11.90
C LEU A 9 41.63 21.95 -12.44
N SER A 10 40.59 21.67 -11.66
CA SER A 10 39.20 22.01 -11.96
C SER A 10 39.03 23.51 -12.22
N GLN A 11 39.53 24.36 -11.32
CA GLN A 11 39.48 25.82 -11.50
C GLN A 11 40.21 26.29 -12.76
N ASN A 12 41.35 25.68 -13.10
CA ASN A 12 42.09 26.02 -14.32
C ASN A 12 41.28 25.70 -15.58
N TYR A 13 40.54 24.58 -15.61
CA TYR A 13 39.65 24.26 -16.74
C TYR A 13 38.44 25.18 -16.79
N VAL A 14 37.81 25.50 -15.65
CA VAL A 14 36.65 26.42 -15.63
C VAL A 14 37.02 27.80 -16.20
N LYS A 15 38.24 28.30 -15.95
CA LYS A 15 38.72 29.57 -16.53
C LYS A 15 38.79 29.58 -18.05
N LEU A 16 38.85 28.41 -18.70
CA LEU A 16 38.77 28.33 -20.17
C LEU A 16 37.39 28.73 -20.71
N LEU A 17 36.37 28.82 -19.86
CA LEU A 17 35.04 29.33 -20.25
C LEU A 17 35.00 30.86 -20.35
N ASP A 18 35.92 31.57 -19.68
CA ASP A 18 35.93 33.05 -19.64
C ASP A 18 36.62 33.66 -20.87
N GLY A 19 37.22 32.84 -21.73
CA GLY A 19 37.87 33.29 -22.96
C GLY A 19 37.73 32.28 -24.10
N ASP A 20 37.72 32.78 -25.34
CA ASP A 20 37.58 31.96 -26.56
C ASP A 20 38.88 31.25 -26.97
N ILE A 21 39.80 31.06 -26.03
CA ILE A 21 41.16 30.59 -26.33
C ILE A 21 41.11 29.09 -26.58
N TYR A 22 41.48 28.67 -27.81
CA TYR A 22 41.50 27.27 -28.27
C TYR A 22 40.13 26.58 -28.38
N SER A 23 39.02 27.34 -28.36
CA SER A 23 37.70 26.78 -28.64
C SER A 23 37.61 26.30 -30.10
N ASP A 24 37.19 25.07 -30.31
CA ASP A 24 37.07 24.40 -31.61
C ASP A 24 35.62 24.04 -31.97
N VAL A 25 34.66 24.34 -31.08
CA VAL A 25 33.23 24.04 -31.24
C VAL A 25 32.38 25.24 -30.81
N THR A 26 31.29 25.48 -31.54
CA THR A 26 30.24 26.43 -31.17
C THR A 26 28.92 25.73 -30.93
N ILE A 27 28.26 26.06 -29.81
CA ILE A 27 26.95 25.55 -29.45
C ILE A 27 25.98 26.72 -29.32
N GLU A 28 24.96 26.76 -30.17
CA GLU A 28 23.81 27.65 -30.08
C GLU A 28 22.80 27.06 -29.08
N VAL A 29 22.43 27.81 -28.05
CA VAL A 29 21.58 27.34 -26.96
C VAL A 29 20.41 28.29 -26.74
N GLY A 30 19.22 27.74 -26.55
CA GLY A 30 17.97 28.48 -26.37
C GLY A 30 17.17 28.64 -27.67
N GLU A 31 15.99 29.24 -27.54
CA GLU A 31 15.08 29.54 -28.65
C GLU A 31 15.01 31.04 -28.91
N ASP A 32 14.73 31.43 -30.17
CA ASP A 32 14.58 32.83 -30.57
C ASP A 32 13.48 33.52 -29.73
N PRO A 33 13.72 34.75 -29.22
CA PRO A 33 14.88 35.62 -29.46
C PRO A 33 16.05 35.46 -28.45
N ASN A 34 16.00 34.48 -27.55
CA ASN A 34 16.93 34.34 -26.41
C ASN A 34 18.08 33.36 -26.67
N VAL A 35 18.52 33.23 -27.93
CA VAL A 35 19.61 32.34 -28.32
C VAL A 35 20.95 32.92 -27.85
N LYS A 36 21.79 32.10 -27.22
CA LYS A 36 23.17 32.44 -26.86
C LYS A 36 24.13 31.44 -27.50
N ILE A 37 25.25 31.97 -28.02
CA ILE A 37 26.32 31.17 -28.62
C ILE A 37 27.40 30.92 -27.56
N PHE A 38 27.76 29.66 -27.38
CA PHE A 38 28.82 29.22 -26.49
C PHE A 38 29.99 28.66 -27.30
N ARG A 39 31.19 29.19 -27.07
CA ARG A 39 32.45 28.67 -27.62
C ARG A 39 33.06 27.70 -26.60
N VAL A 40 33.27 26.45 -27.01
CA VAL A 40 33.68 25.36 -26.11
C VAL A 40 34.73 24.45 -26.75
N HIS A 41 35.29 23.53 -25.96
CA HIS A 41 36.38 22.63 -26.33
C HIS A 41 35.85 21.20 -26.55
N MET A 42 35.99 20.69 -27.77
CA MET A 42 35.44 19.40 -28.21
C MET A 42 35.91 18.25 -27.32
N ASN A 43 37.19 18.23 -26.95
CA ASN A 43 37.78 17.18 -26.12
C ASN A 43 37.10 17.07 -24.75
N ILE A 44 36.90 18.20 -24.05
CA ILE A 44 36.26 18.25 -22.72
C ILE A 44 34.80 17.80 -22.83
N MET A 45 34.04 18.36 -23.80
CA MET A 45 32.63 18.01 -24.00
C MET A 45 32.47 16.52 -24.32
N CYS A 46 33.29 15.98 -25.23
CA CYS A 46 33.27 14.56 -25.58
C CYS A 46 33.60 13.68 -24.37
N CYS A 47 34.58 14.06 -23.55
CA CYS A 47 34.97 13.29 -22.39
C CYS A 47 33.83 13.13 -21.37
N ARG A 48 33.02 14.17 -21.15
CA ARG A 48 32.02 14.20 -20.08
C ARG A 48 30.59 13.90 -20.51
N SER A 49 30.19 14.23 -21.74
CA SER A 49 28.84 13.97 -22.26
C SER A 49 28.87 12.93 -23.39
N PRO A 50 28.30 11.73 -23.18
CA PRO A 50 28.12 10.74 -24.22
C PRO A 50 27.28 11.26 -25.40
N TYR A 51 26.26 12.07 -25.12
CA TYR A 51 25.40 12.69 -26.13
C TYR A 51 26.23 13.61 -27.05
N LEU A 52 26.94 14.57 -26.46
CA LEU A 52 27.76 15.51 -27.24
C LEU A 52 28.92 14.80 -27.94
N ARG A 53 29.51 13.77 -27.34
CA ARG A 53 30.51 12.92 -28.01
C ARG A 53 29.95 12.35 -29.31
N ARG A 54 28.75 11.77 -29.29
CA ARG A 54 28.12 11.18 -30.48
C ARG A 54 27.90 12.22 -31.58
N ILE A 55 27.39 13.40 -31.22
CA ILE A 55 27.11 14.47 -32.19
C ILE A 55 28.39 15.05 -32.78
N LEU A 56 29.35 15.40 -31.92
CA LEU A 56 30.60 16.03 -32.34
C LEU A 56 31.47 15.11 -33.20
N THR A 57 31.57 13.83 -32.84
CA THR A 57 32.35 12.85 -33.62
C THR A 57 31.72 12.52 -34.96
N SER A 58 30.39 12.63 -35.09
CA SER A 58 29.70 12.44 -36.37
C SER A 58 29.95 13.62 -37.30
N ASN A 59 29.81 14.86 -36.81
CA ASN A 59 30.03 16.07 -37.61
C ASN A 59 31.47 16.21 -38.13
N LYS A 60 32.46 15.67 -37.40
CA LYS A 60 33.87 15.70 -37.81
C LYS A 60 34.16 14.85 -39.05
N LYS A 61 33.31 13.88 -39.39
CA LYS A 61 33.50 13.03 -40.58
C LYS A 61 33.12 13.74 -41.88
N ASP A 62 32.34 14.82 -41.80
CA ASP A 62 31.72 15.48 -42.96
C ASP A 62 32.33 16.85 -43.32
N SER A 63 33.24 17.41 -42.50
CA SER A 63 33.83 18.74 -42.79
C SER A 63 35.29 18.84 -42.35
N ASP A 64 36.19 19.11 -43.29
CA ASP A 64 37.63 19.14 -43.05
C ASP A 64 38.15 20.42 -42.38
N ASN A 65 37.35 21.49 -42.19
CA ASN A 65 37.82 22.76 -41.61
C ASN A 65 36.73 23.71 -41.05
N VAL A 66 35.48 23.25 -40.84
CA VAL A 66 34.39 24.12 -40.34
C VAL A 66 34.13 23.83 -38.86
N LEU A 67 34.11 24.88 -38.03
CA LEU A 67 33.66 24.79 -36.64
C LEU A 67 32.31 24.08 -36.59
N SER A 68 32.24 22.96 -35.86
CA SER A 68 31.01 22.20 -35.72
C SER A 68 29.97 23.05 -34.98
N ASN A 69 28.86 23.38 -35.64
CA ASN A 69 27.75 24.13 -35.04
C ASN A 69 26.67 23.16 -34.52
N ILE A 70 26.43 23.16 -33.22
CA ILE A 70 25.39 22.35 -32.56
C ILE A 70 24.29 23.28 -32.05
N LYS A 71 23.03 22.88 -32.20
CA LYS A 71 21.89 23.62 -31.65
C LYS A 71 21.24 22.84 -30.52
N LEU A 72 20.98 23.50 -29.39
CA LEU A 72 20.28 22.97 -28.21
C LEU A 72 19.13 23.93 -27.85
N PRO A 73 18.02 23.93 -28.61
CA PRO A 73 16.93 24.88 -28.40
C PRO A 73 16.20 24.67 -27.07
N ASN A 74 16.06 23.42 -26.63
CA ASN A 74 15.27 23.05 -25.44
C ASN A 74 15.94 23.39 -24.09
N ILE A 75 17.17 23.92 -24.11
CA ILE A 75 17.94 24.27 -22.91
C ILE A 75 18.14 25.79 -22.90
N SER A 76 17.86 26.45 -21.78
CA SER A 76 18.13 27.88 -21.66
C SER A 76 19.62 28.16 -21.50
N ALA A 77 20.06 29.34 -21.96
CA ALA A 77 21.46 29.75 -21.84
C ALA A 77 21.97 29.76 -20.39
N GLU A 78 21.12 30.15 -19.44
CA GLU A 78 21.45 30.17 -18.00
C GLU A 78 21.68 28.75 -17.46
N ILE A 79 20.81 27.81 -17.80
CA ILE A 79 20.92 26.41 -17.38
C ILE A 79 22.17 25.78 -18.00
N PHE A 80 22.40 26.03 -19.29
CA PHE A 80 23.56 25.47 -19.96
C PHE A 80 24.87 26.01 -19.39
N GLN A 81 24.91 27.27 -18.95
CA GLN A 81 26.07 27.84 -18.26
C GLN A 81 26.40 27.08 -16.97
N ILE A 82 25.39 26.67 -16.20
CA ILE A 82 25.56 25.85 -14.98
C ILE A 82 26.11 24.47 -15.36
N ILE A 83 25.53 23.83 -16.38
CA ILE A 83 25.99 22.53 -16.89
C ILE A 83 27.43 22.60 -17.41
N LEU A 84 27.82 23.69 -18.08
CA LEU A 84 29.19 23.89 -18.55
C LEU A 84 30.19 23.97 -17.39
N LYS A 85 29.87 24.70 -16.32
CA LYS A 85 30.72 24.75 -15.12
C LYS A 85 30.92 23.35 -14.52
N TYR A 86 29.89 22.51 -14.55
CA TYR A 86 30.02 21.11 -14.16
C TYR A 86 30.87 20.30 -15.15
N ILE A 87 30.67 20.44 -16.46
CA ILE A 87 31.42 19.69 -17.46
C ILE A 87 32.93 20.00 -17.35
N TYR A 88 33.30 21.27 -17.16
CA TYR A 88 34.69 21.69 -17.09
C TYR A 88 35.32 21.46 -15.72
N GLY A 89 34.59 21.76 -14.65
CA GLY A 89 35.13 21.80 -13.29
C GLY A 89 34.62 20.72 -12.35
N GLY A 90 33.57 19.98 -12.71
CA GLY A 90 32.83 19.14 -11.76
C GLY A 90 32.09 19.93 -10.68
N ILE A 91 31.80 21.21 -10.93
CA ILE A 91 31.14 22.11 -9.97
C ILE A 91 29.69 22.33 -10.38
N LEU A 92 28.76 21.95 -9.51
CA LEU A 92 27.33 22.22 -9.67
C LEU A 92 26.88 23.17 -8.55
N SER A 93 26.50 24.40 -8.91
CA SER A 93 26.01 25.39 -7.94
C SER A 93 24.49 25.46 -7.98
N LEU A 94 23.86 25.23 -6.83
CA LEU A 94 22.40 25.24 -6.65
C LEU A 94 21.92 26.34 -5.68
N GLU A 95 22.82 27.08 -5.03
CA GLU A 95 22.51 28.01 -3.92
C GLU A 95 21.52 29.11 -4.30
N GLU A 96 21.56 29.57 -5.55
CA GLU A 96 20.70 30.64 -6.08
C GLU A 96 19.54 30.10 -6.94
N GLN A 97 19.37 28.78 -7.03
CA GLN A 97 18.40 28.17 -7.91
C GLN A 97 17.12 27.80 -7.16
N ASP A 98 15.99 28.28 -7.66
CA ASP A 98 14.69 27.77 -7.21
C ASP A 98 14.49 26.31 -7.67
N THR A 99 13.56 25.60 -7.03
CA THR A 99 13.32 24.18 -7.32
C THR A 99 12.92 23.94 -8.79
N SER A 100 12.22 24.88 -9.42
CA SER A 100 11.84 24.78 -10.84
C SER A 100 13.08 24.77 -11.73
N ASN A 101 14.03 25.67 -11.49
CA ASN A 101 15.29 25.71 -12.20
C ASN A 101 16.14 24.47 -11.93
N ILE A 102 16.14 23.93 -10.71
CA ILE A 102 16.83 22.66 -10.41
C ILE A 102 16.28 21.51 -11.27
N ILE A 103 14.95 21.43 -11.43
CA ILE A 103 14.32 20.42 -12.29
C ILE A 103 14.72 20.64 -13.76
N LYS A 104 14.76 21.88 -14.24
CA LYS A 104 15.21 22.17 -15.61
C LYS A 104 16.70 21.84 -15.82
N ILE A 105 17.55 22.08 -14.82
CA ILE A 105 18.97 21.67 -14.84
C ILE A 105 19.06 20.14 -14.93
N MET A 106 18.29 19.42 -14.13
CA MET A 106 18.23 17.95 -14.18
C MET A 106 17.75 17.44 -15.54
N LYS A 107 16.70 18.03 -16.12
CA LYS A 107 16.21 17.67 -17.45
C LYS A 107 17.26 17.91 -18.54
N ALA A 108 17.93 19.06 -18.51
CA ALA A 108 19.01 19.35 -19.44
C ALA A 108 20.24 18.42 -19.24
N ALA A 109 20.53 18.02 -18.00
CA ALA A 109 21.57 17.03 -17.72
C ALA A 109 21.20 15.64 -18.27
N ASP A 110 19.93 15.25 -18.17
CA ASP A 110 19.39 14.02 -18.75
C ASP A 110 19.46 14.02 -20.29
N ASP A 111 19.02 15.11 -20.93
CA ASP A 111 19.12 15.29 -22.39
C ASP A 111 20.57 15.16 -22.89
N LEU A 112 21.54 15.61 -22.08
CA LEU A 112 22.97 15.55 -22.36
C LEU A 112 23.64 14.25 -21.87
N LEU A 113 22.87 13.30 -21.32
CA LEU A 113 23.32 12.02 -20.77
C LEU A 113 24.39 12.15 -19.67
N LEU A 114 24.23 13.13 -18.79
CA LEU A 114 25.11 13.42 -17.65
C LEU A 114 24.62 12.71 -16.37
N GLN A 115 24.67 11.37 -16.37
CA GLN A 115 24.06 10.54 -15.32
C GLN A 115 24.49 10.92 -13.89
N GLU A 116 25.76 11.26 -13.68
CA GLU A 116 26.29 11.67 -12.37
C GLU A 116 25.54 12.87 -11.77
N ILE A 117 25.16 13.87 -12.58
CA ILE A 117 24.33 14.99 -12.10
C ILE A 117 22.89 14.53 -11.88
N VAL A 118 22.35 13.74 -12.82
CA VAL A 118 20.96 13.27 -12.77
C VAL A 118 20.71 12.50 -11.47
N ASP A 119 21.59 11.57 -11.12
CA ASP A 119 21.49 10.79 -9.88
C ASP A 119 21.67 11.65 -8.63
N TYR A 120 22.51 12.68 -8.68
CA TYR A 120 22.66 13.62 -7.57
C TYR A 120 21.41 14.49 -7.37
N LEU A 121 20.87 15.05 -8.46
CA LEU A 121 19.74 15.97 -8.40
C LEU A 121 18.43 15.28 -8.01
N GLN A 122 18.22 14.04 -8.44
CA GLN A 122 17.07 13.25 -8.00
C GLN A 122 17.05 13.07 -6.48
N ARG A 123 18.16 12.58 -5.89
CA ARG A 123 18.31 12.44 -4.44
C ARG A 123 18.18 13.78 -3.72
N TYR A 124 18.85 14.82 -4.22
CA TYR A 124 18.77 16.16 -3.63
C TYR A 124 17.33 16.67 -3.56
N LEU A 125 16.56 16.52 -4.64
CA LEU A 125 15.15 16.93 -4.70
C LEU A 125 14.30 16.13 -3.71
N ILE A 126 14.48 14.80 -3.65
CA ILE A 126 13.76 13.89 -2.74
C ILE A 126 14.04 14.23 -1.28
N GLU A 127 15.30 14.42 -0.91
CA GLU A 127 15.73 14.63 0.48
C GLU A 127 15.45 16.06 0.97
N ASN A 128 15.58 17.07 0.10
CA ASN A 128 15.60 18.48 0.54
C ASN A 128 14.40 19.29 0.06
N LYS A 129 13.63 18.81 -0.93
CA LYS A 129 12.54 19.55 -1.58
C LYS A 129 11.21 18.79 -1.60
N PHE A 130 11.03 17.82 -0.69
CA PHE A 130 9.83 16.97 -0.60
C PHE A 130 8.52 17.77 -0.65
N GLU A 131 8.32 18.76 0.23
CA GLU A 131 7.07 19.53 0.30
C GLU A 131 6.74 20.23 -1.01
N TRP A 132 7.76 20.81 -1.66
CA TRP A 132 7.59 21.47 -2.96
C TRP A 132 7.21 20.47 -4.05
N MET A 133 7.87 19.30 -4.07
CA MET A 133 7.54 18.24 -5.02
C MET A 133 6.13 17.69 -4.82
N GLU A 134 5.68 17.55 -3.58
CA GLU A 134 4.33 17.09 -3.28
C GLU A 134 3.28 18.10 -3.77
N GLN A 135 3.53 19.41 -3.57
CA GLN A 135 2.66 20.48 -4.07
C GLN A 135 2.64 20.57 -5.61
N ASN A 136 3.75 20.20 -6.26
CA ASN A 136 3.92 20.24 -7.71
C ASN A 136 3.94 18.84 -8.33
N PHE A 137 3.20 17.90 -7.74
CA PHE A 137 3.28 16.48 -8.07
C PHE A 137 3.10 16.19 -9.57
N GLU A 138 2.13 16.83 -10.24
CA GLU A 138 1.87 16.61 -11.67
C GLU A 138 3.09 16.93 -12.53
N LEU A 139 3.78 18.04 -12.26
CA LEU A 139 5.00 18.43 -12.96
C LEU A 139 6.11 17.41 -12.77
N ILE A 140 6.32 16.96 -11.52
CA ILE A 140 7.36 15.99 -11.18
C ILE A 140 7.08 14.65 -11.88
N HIS A 141 5.83 14.18 -11.80
CA HIS A 141 5.40 12.94 -12.43
C HIS A 141 5.59 12.98 -13.95
N GLN A 142 5.10 14.02 -14.62
CA GLN A 142 5.28 14.16 -16.07
C GLN A 142 6.77 14.21 -16.44
N THR A 143 7.58 14.95 -15.68
CA THR A 143 9.02 15.05 -15.92
C THR A 143 9.72 13.70 -15.73
N SER A 144 9.41 12.98 -14.65
CA SER A 144 10.06 11.70 -14.34
C SER A 144 9.74 10.63 -15.38
N PHE A 145 8.50 10.59 -15.89
CA PHE A 145 8.06 9.58 -16.85
C PHE A 145 8.36 9.91 -18.32
N GLN A 146 8.86 11.13 -18.62
CA GLN A 146 9.40 11.49 -19.94
C GLN A 146 10.76 10.85 -20.22
N SER A 147 11.49 10.46 -19.18
CA SER A 147 12.84 9.90 -19.29
C SER A 147 12.92 8.48 -18.75
N ASN A 148 13.83 7.67 -19.29
CA ASN A 148 14.14 6.35 -18.72
C ASN A 148 15.24 6.39 -17.65
N TYR A 149 15.89 7.53 -17.45
CA TYR A 149 17.01 7.68 -16.49
C TYR A 149 16.59 8.30 -15.15
N LEU A 150 15.36 8.82 -15.05
CA LEU A 150 14.80 9.42 -13.83
C LEU A 150 14.09 8.40 -12.93
N LEU A 151 14.75 7.28 -12.64
CA LEU A 151 14.14 6.14 -11.94
C LEU A 151 13.79 6.43 -10.48
N GLU A 152 14.59 7.23 -9.77
CA GLU A 152 14.31 7.56 -8.37
C GLU A 152 13.09 8.46 -8.24
N LEU A 153 12.92 9.43 -9.15
CA LEU A 153 11.71 10.26 -9.18
C LEU A 153 10.48 9.49 -9.64
N GLN A 154 10.62 8.54 -10.58
CA GLN A 154 9.52 7.63 -10.93
C GLN A 154 9.08 6.85 -9.70
N GLN A 155 10.02 6.25 -8.97
CA GLN A 155 9.74 5.49 -7.75
C GLN A 155 9.08 6.38 -6.68
N PHE A 156 9.61 7.58 -6.44
CA PHE A 156 9.02 8.57 -5.55
C PHE A 156 7.55 8.87 -5.90
N CYS A 157 7.26 9.13 -7.18
CA CYS A 157 5.91 9.41 -7.63
C CYS A 157 4.98 8.21 -7.44
N THR A 158 5.44 7.02 -7.83
CA THR A 158 4.67 5.78 -7.68
C THR A 158 4.43 5.45 -6.21
N ASP A 159 5.38 5.69 -5.30
CA ASP A 159 5.23 5.50 -3.85
C ASP A 159 4.14 6.40 -3.27
N LEU A 160 4.11 7.68 -3.65
CA LEU A 160 3.07 8.62 -3.20
C LEU A 160 1.68 8.21 -3.72
N MET A 161 1.58 7.86 -4.99
CA MET A 161 0.33 7.40 -5.59
C MET A 161 -0.17 6.10 -4.96
N ALA A 162 0.73 5.16 -4.64
CA ALA A 162 0.36 3.90 -4.01
C ALA A 162 -0.18 4.08 -2.59
N LYS A 163 0.44 4.99 -1.81
CA LYS A 163 0.05 5.27 -0.42
C LYS A 163 -1.26 6.05 -0.29
N CYS A 164 -1.53 6.99 -1.21
CA CYS A 164 -2.72 7.86 -1.15
C CYS A 164 -3.36 8.04 -2.54
N PRO A 165 -3.88 6.98 -3.16
CA PRO A 165 -4.38 7.05 -4.53
C PRO A 165 -5.48 8.09 -4.71
N ASP A 166 -6.45 8.19 -3.78
CA ASP A 166 -7.57 9.13 -3.89
C ASP A 166 -7.13 10.59 -4.07
N ARG A 167 -6.06 10.99 -3.36
CA ARG A 167 -5.49 12.35 -3.43
C ARG A 167 -4.96 12.64 -4.83
N TYR A 168 -4.22 11.70 -5.41
CA TYR A 168 -3.49 11.92 -6.65
C TYR A 168 -4.29 11.57 -7.91
N PHE A 169 -5.19 10.60 -7.85
CA PHE A 169 -6.06 10.23 -8.97
C PHE A 169 -7.12 11.30 -9.25
N THR A 170 -7.50 12.07 -8.22
CA THR A 170 -8.40 13.22 -8.36
C THR A 170 -7.66 14.47 -8.86
N SER A 171 -6.42 14.69 -8.41
CA SER A 171 -5.64 15.87 -8.80
C SER A 171 -5.02 15.76 -10.19
N LEU A 172 -4.55 14.56 -10.55
CA LEU A 172 -4.04 14.29 -11.89
C LEU A 172 -5.21 14.11 -12.83
N ASN A 173 -5.03 14.53 -14.09
CA ASN A 173 -5.81 13.94 -15.16
C ASN A 173 -5.36 12.47 -15.32
N PHE A 174 -5.85 11.56 -14.48
CA PHE A 174 -5.41 10.14 -14.43
C PHE A 174 -5.40 9.46 -15.81
N THR A 175 -6.27 9.89 -16.71
CA THR A 175 -6.33 9.37 -18.09
C THR A 175 -5.17 9.83 -18.99
N SER A 176 -4.34 10.77 -18.55
CA SER A 176 -3.10 11.18 -19.24
C SER A 176 -1.86 10.42 -18.79
N LEU A 177 -1.98 9.53 -17.79
CA LEU A 177 -0.86 8.69 -17.37
C LEU A 177 -0.35 7.84 -18.53
N SER A 178 0.96 7.69 -18.64
CA SER A 178 1.55 6.73 -19.57
C SER A 178 1.23 5.29 -19.14
N GLU A 179 1.13 4.36 -20.08
CA GLU A 179 0.94 2.94 -19.79
C GLU A 179 2.02 2.42 -18.82
N LYS A 180 3.27 2.87 -18.99
CA LYS A 180 4.40 2.54 -18.09
C LYS A 180 4.12 2.98 -16.65
N SER A 181 3.60 4.20 -16.44
CA SER A 181 3.25 4.68 -15.10
C SER A 181 2.09 3.90 -14.50
N LEU A 182 1.06 3.59 -15.31
CA LEU A 182 -0.11 2.86 -14.84
C LEU A 182 0.26 1.43 -14.44
N THR A 183 1.02 0.73 -15.29
CA THR A 183 1.49 -0.65 -15.04
C THR A 183 2.40 -0.72 -13.82
N GLN A 184 3.34 0.22 -13.64
CA GLN A 184 4.16 0.28 -12.43
C GLN A 184 3.34 0.46 -11.16
N LEU A 185 2.26 1.23 -11.22
CA LEU A 185 1.38 1.48 -10.08
C LEU A 185 0.51 0.26 -9.74
N ILE A 186 -0.23 -0.29 -10.72
CA ILE A 186 -1.15 -1.42 -10.47
C ILE A 186 -0.42 -2.74 -10.25
N LYS A 187 0.89 -2.83 -10.51
CA LYS A 187 1.70 -4.00 -10.14
C LYS A 187 1.91 -4.10 -8.62
N ARG A 188 1.80 -3.01 -7.88
CA ARG A 188 2.21 -2.93 -6.46
C ARG A 188 1.27 -3.64 -5.50
N ASP A 189 1.85 -4.42 -4.60
CA ASP A 189 1.10 -5.07 -3.51
C ASP A 189 0.61 -4.09 -2.45
N ASP A 190 1.30 -2.97 -2.23
CA ASP A 190 1.00 -1.96 -1.21
C ASP A 190 0.11 -0.80 -1.72
N LEU A 191 -0.46 -0.93 -2.92
CA LEU A 191 -1.42 0.05 -3.45
C LEU A 191 -2.69 0.06 -2.59
N GLN A 192 -2.96 1.21 -1.96
CA GLN A 192 -4.07 1.43 -1.02
C GLN A 192 -5.41 1.62 -1.73
N MET A 193 -5.83 0.63 -2.52
CA MET A 193 -7.04 0.68 -3.35
C MET A 193 -7.68 -0.72 -3.43
N LYS A 194 -9.01 -0.78 -3.43
CA LYS A 194 -9.72 -2.06 -3.64
C LYS A 194 -9.53 -2.53 -5.08
N GLU A 195 -9.48 -3.85 -5.29
CA GLU A 195 -9.23 -4.38 -6.63
C GLU A 195 -10.32 -3.97 -7.64
N ILE A 196 -11.57 -3.82 -7.19
CA ILE A 196 -12.65 -3.32 -8.05
C ILE A 196 -12.39 -1.90 -8.55
N GLU A 197 -11.86 -1.03 -7.69
CA GLU A 197 -11.52 0.35 -8.04
C GLU A 197 -10.35 0.36 -9.03
N VAL A 198 -9.34 -0.50 -8.83
CA VAL A 198 -8.23 -0.67 -9.78
C VAL A 198 -8.76 -1.05 -11.16
N TRP A 199 -9.67 -2.02 -11.23
CA TRP A 199 -10.33 -2.41 -12.49
C TRP A 199 -11.08 -1.25 -13.15
N GLU A 200 -11.89 -0.51 -12.39
CA GLU A 200 -12.65 0.64 -12.90
C GLU A 200 -11.73 1.76 -13.43
N TYR A 201 -10.63 2.04 -12.74
CA TYR A 201 -9.64 3.00 -13.20
C TYR A 201 -8.93 2.53 -14.46
N VAL A 202 -8.50 1.26 -14.55
CA VAL A 202 -7.87 0.72 -15.77
C VAL A 202 -8.82 0.77 -16.96
N LEU A 203 -10.10 0.44 -16.78
CA LEU A 203 -11.12 0.62 -17.82
C LEU A 203 -11.27 2.09 -18.22
N LYS A 204 -11.38 3.01 -17.26
CA LYS A 204 -11.49 4.45 -17.52
C LYS A 204 -10.29 4.98 -18.29
N TRP A 205 -9.08 4.52 -17.96
CA TRP A 205 -7.87 4.87 -18.68
C TRP A 205 -7.89 4.34 -20.12
N GLY A 206 -8.23 3.06 -20.33
CA GLY A 206 -8.32 2.46 -21.66
C GLY A 206 -9.36 3.13 -22.56
N LEU A 207 -10.52 3.49 -22.02
CA LEU A 207 -11.54 4.26 -22.74
C LEU A 207 -11.04 5.64 -23.17
N ALA A 208 -10.28 6.32 -22.32
CA ALA A 208 -9.74 7.63 -22.64
C ALA A 208 -8.66 7.59 -23.74
N GLN A 209 -7.91 6.49 -23.85
CA GLN A 209 -6.99 6.26 -24.97
C GLN A 209 -7.75 5.99 -26.28
N ASN A 210 -8.97 5.46 -26.20
CA ASN A 210 -9.80 5.04 -27.33
C ASN A 210 -11.09 5.86 -27.43
N LYS A 211 -10.98 7.15 -27.79
CA LYS A 211 -12.10 8.12 -27.79
C LYS A 211 -13.33 7.74 -28.62
N SER A 212 -13.20 6.79 -29.54
CA SER A 212 -14.33 6.26 -30.33
C SER A 212 -15.20 5.26 -29.56
N LEU A 213 -14.69 4.68 -28.47
CA LEU A 213 -15.40 3.69 -27.66
C LEU A 213 -16.33 4.38 -26.67
N ILE A 214 -17.57 3.91 -26.64
CA ILE A 214 -18.55 4.30 -25.61
C ILE A 214 -18.47 3.36 -24.41
N LEU A 215 -18.96 3.82 -23.26
CA LEU A 215 -18.77 3.10 -21.99
C LEU A 215 -19.47 1.72 -21.93
N ASP A 216 -20.59 1.57 -22.64
CA ASP A 216 -21.40 0.35 -22.63
C ASP A 216 -20.77 -0.75 -23.52
N PRO A 217 -20.25 -1.86 -22.95
CA PRO A 217 -19.63 -2.92 -23.73
C PRO A 217 -20.64 -3.71 -24.59
N ASN A 218 -21.95 -3.60 -24.33
CA ASN A 218 -22.95 -4.30 -25.14
C ASN A 218 -23.06 -3.75 -26.57
N THR A 219 -22.59 -2.52 -26.79
CA THR A 219 -22.62 -1.87 -28.11
C THR A 219 -21.32 -2.06 -28.89
N TRP A 220 -20.33 -2.74 -28.32
CA TRP A 220 -19.01 -2.89 -28.92
C TRP A 220 -18.98 -3.98 -29.98
N SER A 221 -18.37 -3.67 -31.13
CA SER A 221 -18.02 -4.65 -32.15
C SER A 221 -16.81 -5.49 -31.72
N ASP A 222 -16.55 -6.60 -32.41
CA ASP A 222 -15.34 -7.41 -32.13
C ASP A 222 -14.04 -6.63 -32.37
N ASN A 223 -14.06 -5.65 -33.30
CA ASN A 223 -12.92 -4.76 -33.53
C ASN A 223 -12.71 -3.77 -32.37
N ASP A 224 -13.80 -3.30 -31.75
CA ASP A 224 -13.74 -2.44 -30.57
C ASP A 224 -13.12 -3.18 -29.39
N PHE A 225 -13.55 -4.43 -29.15
CA PHE A 225 -12.94 -5.28 -28.13
C PHE A 225 -11.46 -5.51 -28.39
N LYS A 226 -11.06 -5.83 -29.63
CA LYS A 226 -9.64 -6.01 -29.99
C LYS A 226 -8.82 -4.73 -29.77
N THR A 227 -9.39 -3.57 -30.06
CA THR A 227 -8.72 -2.27 -29.84
C THR A 227 -8.48 -2.02 -28.36
N MET A 228 -9.49 -2.27 -27.52
CA MET A 228 -9.36 -2.15 -26.08
C MET A 228 -8.42 -3.18 -25.47
N GLU A 229 -8.48 -4.43 -25.94
CA GLU A 229 -7.57 -5.51 -25.54
C GLU A 229 -6.11 -5.14 -25.79
N ASN A 230 -5.79 -4.66 -27.00
CA ASN A 230 -4.44 -4.19 -27.34
C ASN A 230 -3.99 -3.02 -26.44
N THR A 231 -4.91 -2.13 -26.09
CA THR A 231 -4.63 -0.98 -25.22
C THR A 231 -4.34 -1.42 -23.78
N LEU A 232 -5.04 -2.43 -23.29
CA LEU A 232 -4.96 -2.91 -21.91
C LEU A 232 -4.06 -4.14 -21.73
N GLN A 233 -3.36 -4.58 -22.78
CA GLN A 233 -2.63 -5.86 -22.81
C GLN A 233 -1.64 -6.03 -21.65
N HIS A 234 -0.94 -4.95 -21.22
CA HIS A 234 0.01 -5.00 -20.11
C HIS A 234 -0.65 -4.74 -18.76
N CYS A 235 -1.88 -4.21 -18.74
CA CYS A 235 -2.62 -3.90 -17.52
C CYS A 235 -3.49 -5.08 -17.07
N LEU A 236 -4.14 -5.79 -18.01
CA LEU A 236 -5.06 -6.90 -17.72
C LEU A 236 -4.44 -8.00 -16.85
N PRO A 237 -3.20 -8.46 -17.10
CA PRO A 237 -2.58 -9.49 -16.26
C PRO A 237 -2.24 -9.03 -14.84
N LEU A 238 -2.25 -7.72 -14.58
CA LEU A 238 -1.94 -7.14 -13.27
C LEU A 238 -3.20 -6.96 -12.40
N ILE A 239 -4.39 -7.19 -12.96
CA ILE A 239 -5.65 -7.15 -12.23
C ILE A 239 -5.90 -8.49 -11.52
N ARG A 240 -6.20 -8.43 -10.23
CA ARG A 240 -6.38 -9.60 -9.35
C ARG A 240 -7.85 -10.02 -9.30
N PHE A 241 -8.41 -10.41 -10.44
CA PHE A 241 -9.85 -10.66 -10.60
C PHE A 241 -10.47 -11.65 -9.58
N PHE A 242 -9.71 -12.63 -9.09
CA PHE A 242 -10.18 -13.59 -8.09
C PHE A 242 -10.56 -12.95 -6.75
N ASN A 243 -10.06 -11.74 -6.47
CA ASN A 243 -10.28 -10.98 -5.25
C ASN A 243 -11.57 -10.15 -5.27
N LEU A 244 -12.30 -10.18 -6.38
CA LEU A 244 -13.58 -9.50 -6.50
C LEU A 244 -14.68 -10.33 -5.84
N SER A 245 -15.72 -9.66 -5.34
CA SER A 245 -16.96 -10.34 -4.96
C SER A 245 -17.67 -10.93 -6.19
N SER A 246 -18.51 -11.93 -5.96
CA SER A 246 -19.38 -12.46 -7.04
C SER A 246 -20.29 -11.38 -7.63
N LYS A 247 -20.70 -10.38 -6.82
CA LYS A 247 -21.52 -9.24 -7.28
C LYS A 247 -20.71 -8.31 -8.19
N GLU A 248 -19.50 -7.95 -7.79
CA GLU A 248 -18.61 -7.10 -8.58
C GLU A 248 -18.19 -7.79 -9.89
N PHE A 249 -17.81 -9.06 -9.84
CA PHE A 249 -17.52 -9.84 -11.04
C PHE A 249 -18.71 -9.84 -12.00
N LEU A 250 -19.92 -10.17 -11.52
CA LEU A 250 -21.13 -10.23 -12.33
C LEU A 250 -21.50 -8.87 -12.96
N GLN A 251 -21.38 -7.78 -12.21
CA GLN A 251 -21.87 -6.47 -12.63
C GLN A 251 -20.84 -5.64 -13.40
N LYS A 252 -19.54 -5.80 -13.09
CA LYS A 252 -18.47 -4.90 -13.54
C LYS A 252 -17.43 -5.56 -14.42
N VAL A 253 -17.22 -6.87 -14.30
CA VAL A 253 -16.22 -7.60 -15.11
C VAL A 253 -16.88 -8.40 -16.22
N ARG A 254 -17.92 -9.17 -15.91
CA ARG A 254 -18.63 -10.02 -16.88
C ARG A 254 -19.10 -9.30 -18.15
N PRO A 255 -19.57 -8.03 -18.11
CA PRO A 255 -19.91 -7.30 -19.34
C PRO A 255 -18.73 -7.17 -20.32
N TYR A 256 -17.49 -7.19 -19.82
CA TYR A 256 -16.26 -7.10 -20.59
C TYR A 256 -15.57 -8.45 -20.79
N LYS A 257 -16.27 -9.59 -20.64
CA LYS A 257 -15.68 -10.95 -20.72
C LYS A 257 -14.83 -11.21 -21.97
N LYS A 258 -15.11 -10.54 -23.09
CA LYS A 258 -14.33 -10.66 -24.35
C LYS A 258 -12.91 -10.07 -24.25
N LEU A 259 -12.63 -9.24 -23.24
CA LEU A 259 -11.28 -8.73 -22.96
C LEU A 259 -10.44 -9.76 -22.17
N LEU A 260 -11.06 -10.78 -21.60
CA LEU A 260 -10.37 -11.79 -20.81
C LEU A 260 -10.05 -12.99 -21.69
N ASN A 261 -8.90 -13.62 -21.43
CA ASN A 261 -8.61 -14.93 -21.99
C ASN A 261 -9.74 -15.91 -21.59
N GLN A 262 -10.15 -16.76 -22.55
CA GLN A 262 -11.24 -17.72 -22.33
C GLN A 262 -10.99 -18.64 -21.13
N GLN A 263 -9.77 -19.14 -20.94
CA GLN A 263 -9.41 -19.98 -19.79
C GLN A 263 -9.57 -19.22 -18.47
N LEU A 264 -9.04 -17.99 -18.41
CA LEU A 264 -9.15 -17.15 -17.22
C LEU A 264 -10.61 -16.85 -16.87
N TYR A 265 -11.46 -16.58 -17.86
CA TYR A 265 -12.88 -16.32 -17.63
C TYR A 265 -13.61 -17.55 -17.07
N GLU A 266 -13.36 -18.73 -17.64
CA GLU A 266 -13.96 -19.98 -17.14
C GLU A 266 -13.47 -20.30 -15.72
N ASP A 267 -12.18 -20.12 -15.44
CA ASP A 267 -11.63 -20.32 -14.09
C ASP A 267 -12.25 -19.34 -13.08
N LEU A 268 -12.39 -18.06 -13.44
CA LEU A 268 -13.06 -17.07 -12.60
C LEU A 268 -14.51 -17.46 -12.33
N LEU A 269 -15.26 -17.79 -13.38
CA LEU A 269 -16.65 -18.20 -13.28
C LEU A 269 -16.82 -19.42 -12.38
N ASN A 270 -16.02 -20.47 -12.63
CA ASN A 270 -16.04 -21.69 -11.84
C ASN A 270 -15.70 -21.40 -10.37
N SER A 271 -14.69 -20.57 -10.12
CA SER A 271 -14.29 -20.23 -8.75
C SER A 271 -15.38 -19.48 -7.96
N HIS A 272 -16.27 -18.75 -8.65
CA HIS A 272 -17.42 -18.08 -8.02
C HIS A 272 -18.65 -18.98 -7.85
N LEU A 273 -18.75 -20.06 -8.63
CA LEU A 273 -19.85 -21.03 -8.58
C LEU A 273 -19.54 -22.20 -7.64
N ASP A 274 -18.28 -22.60 -7.59
CA ASP A 274 -17.74 -23.69 -6.78
C ASP A 274 -16.52 -23.17 -5.99
N PRO A 275 -16.68 -22.91 -4.69
CA PRO A 275 -15.60 -22.37 -3.86
C PRO A 275 -14.42 -23.32 -3.65
N ASP A 276 -14.56 -24.62 -3.94
CA ASP A 276 -13.50 -25.63 -3.82
C ASP A 276 -12.73 -25.83 -5.14
N ASN A 277 -13.15 -25.16 -6.21
CA ASN A 277 -12.49 -25.26 -7.50
C ASN A 277 -11.08 -24.65 -7.44
N GLU A 278 -10.08 -25.48 -7.73
CA GLU A 278 -8.68 -25.06 -7.75
C GLU A 278 -8.38 -24.28 -9.03
N PRO A 279 -7.95 -23.02 -8.91
CA PRO A 279 -7.60 -22.24 -10.08
C PRO A 279 -6.37 -22.82 -10.78
N SER A 280 -6.36 -22.78 -12.10
CA SER A 280 -5.33 -23.43 -12.93
C SER A 280 -3.94 -22.76 -12.83
N ASP A 281 -3.89 -21.49 -12.40
CA ASP A 281 -2.69 -20.64 -12.42
C ASP A 281 -2.27 -20.14 -11.02
N SER A 282 -1.02 -19.69 -10.90
CA SER A 282 -0.51 -19.02 -9.70
C SER A 282 -1.21 -17.66 -9.51
N ILE A 283 -2.26 -17.63 -8.69
CA ILE A 283 -3.03 -16.41 -8.41
C ILE A 283 -2.24 -15.42 -7.55
N SER A 284 -2.33 -14.15 -7.93
CA SER A 284 -1.80 -13.04 -7.13
C SER A 284 -2.66 -12.82 -5.88
N LEU A 285 -2.01 -12.74 -4.72
CA LEU A 285 -2.68 -12.46 -3.45
C LEU A 285 -3.35 -11.08 -3.44
N PRO A 286 -4.37 -10.85 -2.60
CA PRO A 286 -4.91 -9.52 -2.39
C PRO A 286 -3.88 -8.46 -2.00
N ARG A 287 -4.13 -7.23 -2.45
CA ARG A 287 -3.30 -6.07 -2.09
C ARG A 287 -3.35 -5.84 -0.59
N ILE A 288 -2.24 -5.36 -0.05
CA ILE A 288 -2.04 -5.09 1.37
C ILE A 288 -2.54 -3.69 1.65
N VAL A 289 -3.87 -3.59 1.80
CA VAL A 289 -4.53 -2.35 2.19
C VAL A 289 -4.43 -2.19 3.71
N LYS A 290 -4.06 -0.99 4.15
CA LYS A 290 -4.09 -0.55 5.54
C LYS A 290 -5.38 0.21 5.80
N ASN A 291 -5.98 -0.06 6.94
CA ASN A 291 -7.11 0.72 7.42
C ASN A 291 -7.12 0.70 8.95
N ASP A 292 -6.52 1.74 9.53
CA ASP A 292 -6.38 1.89 10.98
C ASP A 292 -7.74 2.09 11.68
N GLU A 293 -8.80 2.44 10.94
CA GLU A 293 -10.16 2.48 11.49
C GLU A 293 -10.73 1.08 11.78
N ILE A 294 -10.26 0.07 11.05
CA ILE A 294 -10.68 -1.33 11.21
C ILE A 294 -9.80 -2.04 12.23
N ILE A 295 -8.49 -1.89 12.12
CA ILE A 295 -7.52 -2.47 13.04
C ILE A 295 -6.28 -1.60 13.14
N ASP A 296 -5.91 -1.25 14.37
CA ASP A 296 -4.62 -0.65 14.71
C ASP A 296 -3.65 -1.79 15.07
N SER A 297 -2.92 -2.29 14.07
CA SER A 297 -1.97 -3.41 14.22
C SER A 297 -0.68 -3.17 13.44
N GLU A 298 0.45 -3.42 14.09
CA GLU A 298 1.78 -3.43 13.46
C GLU A 298 2.21 -4.85 13.05
N ILE A 299 1.54 -5.88 13.56
CA ILE A 299 1.87 -7.30 13.34
C ILE A 299 1.17 -7.86 12.09
N VAL A 300 -0.12 -7.55 11.89
CA VAL A 300 -0.95 -8.15 10.84
C VAL A 300 -1.50 -7.11 9.85
N ASN A 301 -1.95 -7.57 8.68
CA ASN A 301 -2.71 -6.76 7.73
C ASN A 301 -4.17 -7.20 7.64
N LEU A 302 -4.98 -6.46 6.88
CA LEU A 302 -6.40 -6.76 6.71
C LEU A 302 -6.68 -8.14 6.08
N ASN A 303 -5.74 -8.70 5.32
CA ASN A 303 -5.92 -10.03 4.71
C ASN A 303 -5.88 -11.14 5.77
N ILE A 304 -4.92 -11.07 6.71
CA ILE A 304 -4.89 -11.98 7.87
C ILE A 304 -6.14 -11.80 8.72
N VAL A 305 -6.53 -10.56 9.00
CA VAL A 305 -7.74 -10.26 9.78
C VAL A 305 -9.01 -10.80 9.12
N SER A 306 -9.09 -10.71 7.79
CA SER A 306 -10.18 -11.29 6.99
C SER A 306 -10.25 -12.81 7.14
N ILE A 307 -9.11 -13.51 7.02
CA ILE A 307 -9.04 -14.97 7.22
C ILE A 307 -9.52 -15.36 8.62
N ILE A 308 -9.02 -14.66 9.66
CA ILE A 308 -9.43 -14.92 11.05
C ILE A 308 -10.93 -14.64 11.25
N SER A 309 -11.45 -13.56 10.68
CA SER A 309 -12.88 -13.20 10.78
C SER A 309 -13.77 -14.25 10.11
N ARG A 310 -13.38 -14.75 8.93
CA ARG A 310 -14.06 -15.84 8.23
C ARG A 310 -14.09 -17.11 9.07
N TRP A 311 -12.98 -17.43 9.73
CA TRP A 311 -12.89 -18.59 10.61
C TRP A 311 -13.76 -18.46 11.86
N ILE A 312 -13.81 -17.26 12.48
CA ILE A 312 -14.70 -16.95 13.61
C ILE A 312 -16.17 -17.19 13.22
N ASP A 313 -16.58 -16.68 12.06
CA ASP A 313 -17.97 -16.75 11.59
C ASP A 313 -18.31 -18.07 10.88
N LYS A 314 -17.29 -18.90 10.63
CA LYS A 314 -17.38 -20.16 9.89
C LYS A 314 -17.97 -19.96 8.48
N VAL A 315 -17.59 -18.86 7.83
CA VAL A 315 -18.04 -18.49 6.47
C VAL A 315 -16.91 -18.62 5.46
N ASP A 316 -17.22 -19.12 4.27
CA ASP A 316 -16.26 -19.27 3.16
C ASP A 316 -14.94 -19.94 3.58
N ASN A 317 -14.99 -20.98 4.43
CA ASN A 317 -13.81 -21.69 4.93
C ASN A 317 -13.15 -22.63 3.90
N ASN A 318 -13.31 -22.34 2.60
CA ASN A 318 -12.66 -23.11 1.54
C ASN A 318 -11.15 -22.77 1.48
N LYS A 319 -10.40 -23.63 0.80
CA LYS A 319 -8.93 -23.50 0.62
C LYS A 319 -8.51 -22.15 0.01
N PHE A 320 -9.40 -21.53 -0.76
CA PHE A 320 -9.14 -20.32 -1.56
C PHE A 320 -9.75 -19.04 -0.96
N ALA A 321 -10.21 -19.07 0.29
CA ALA A 321 -10.79 -17.89 0.95
C ALA A 321 -9.82 -16.69 1.00
N HIS A 322 -8.52 -16.98 1.07
CA HIS A 322 -7.45 -16.00 1.18
C HIS A 322 -7.22 -15.17 -0.11
N ILE A 323 -7.76 -15.61 -1.26
CA ILE A 323 -7.74 -14.86 -2.52
C ILE A 323 -9.08 -14.18 -2.81
N ARG A 324 -10.03 -14.16 -1.88
CA ARG A 324 -11.32 -13.49 -2.05
C ARG A 324 -11.30 -12.07 -1.52
N GLU A 325 -12.40 -11.36 -1.76
CA GLU A 325 -12.63 -10.05 -1.16
C GLU A 325 -12.45 -10.09 0.37
N LEU A 326 -12.03 -8.95 0.93
CA LEU A 326 -11.84 -8.79 2.36
C LEU A 326 -13.16 -8.94 3.12
N TYR A 327 -13.22 -9.89 4.05
CA TYR A 327 -14.34 -10.09 4.95
C TYR A 327 -14.02 -9.49 6.32
N LEU A 328 -14.49 -8.27 6.54
CA LEU A 328 -14.18 -7.48 7.74
C LEU A 328 -15.49 -7.06 8.44
N PRO A 329 -16.23 -8.00 9.05
CA PRO A 329 -17.48 -7.69 9.75
C PRO A 329 -17.24 -7.00 11.11
N TYR A 330 -15.99 -7.02 11.59
CA TYR A 330 -15.58 -6.54 12.89
C TYR A 330 -14.69 -5.29 12.79
N LYS A 331 -14.82 -4.44 13.80
CA LYS A 331 -13.81 -3.43 14.15
C LYS A 331 -12.99 -3.97 15.32
N PHE A 332 -11.69 -4.13 15.13
CA PHE A 332 -10.77 -4.69 16.11
C PHE A 332 -10.19 -3.56 16.96
N GLN A 333 -10.63 -3.46 18.21
CA GLN A 333 -10.11 -2.49 19.16
C GLN A 333 -8.89 -3.08 19.88
N LEU A 334 -7.73 -2.42 19.73
CA LEU A 334 -6.49 -2.80 20.40
C LEU A 334 -6.63 -2.62 21.92
N LEU A 335 -6.54 -3.72 22.66
CA LEU A 335 -6.56 -3.76 24.12
C LEU A 335 -5.14 -3.64 24.70
N LEU A 336 -4.18 -4.31 24.08
CA LEU A 336 -2.80 -4.39 24.53
C LEU A 336 -1.85 -4.49 23.33
N ARG A 337 -0.73 -3.76 23.37
CA ARG A 337 0.44 -3.96 22.50
C ARG A 337 1.69 -4.07 23.37
N GLY A 338 2.46 -5.16 23.27
CA GLY A 338 3.62 -5.42 24.11
C GLY A 338 4.65 -4.28 24.10
N SER A 339 5.01 -3.79 22.92
CA SER A 339 5.94 -2.65 22.75
C SER A 339 5.45 -1.33 23.36
N ARG A 340 4.13 -1.16 23.58
CA ARG A 340 3.52 0.01 24.20
C ARG A 340 3.27 -0.17 25.70
N ASP A 341 2.77 -1.35 26.07
CA ASP A 341 2.14 -1.62 27.36
C ASP A 341 3.04 -2.44 28.30
N GLY A 342 3.97 -3.23 27.76
CA GLY A 342 4.85 -4.16 28.45
C GLY A 342 4.55 -5.64 28.17
N PHE A 343 5.50 -6.52 28.51
CA PHE A 343 5.45 -7.96 28.22
C PHE A 343 5.27 -8.82 29.49
N THR A 344 4.60 -8.29 30.52
CA THR A 344 4.44 -9.00 31.79
C THR A 344 3.06 -9.66 31.93
N PRO A 345 2.95 -10.83 32.60
CA PRO A 345 1.66 -11.45 32.91
C PRO A 345 0.70 -10.51 33.63
N LYS A 346 1.21 -9.73 34.58
CA LYS A 346 0.41 -8.74 35.32
C LYS A 346 -0.19 -7.68 34.41
N LYS A 347 0.57 -7.19 33.42
CA LYS A 347 0.06 -6.21 32.46
C LYS A 347 -1.04 -6.81 31.60
N PHE A 348 -0.84 -8.03 31.12
CA PHE A 348 -1.87 -8.77 30.38
C PHE A 348 -3.17 -8.85 31.18
N HIS A 349 -3.13 -9.43 32.38
CA HIS A 349 -4.33 -9.59 33.21
C HIS A 349 -5.01 -8.25 33.55
N THR A 350 -4.22 -7.21 33.85
CA THR A 350 -4.77 -5.86 34.13
C THR A 350 -5.58 -5.29 32.96
N LEU A 351 -5.16 -5.54 31.72
CA LEU A 351 -5.81 -4.98 30.53
C LEU A 351 -6.86 -5.92 29.90
N CYS A 352 -6.73 -7.22 30.14
CA CYS A 352 -7.43 -8.24 29.37
C CYS A 352 -8.48 -9.03 30.14
N ASP A 353 -8.37 -9.11 31.47
CA ASP A 353 -9.34 -9.84 32.28
C ASP A 353 -10.72 -9.17 32.22
N GLY A 354 -11.78 -9.98 32.29
CA GLY A 354 -13.15 -9.52 32.11
C GLY A 354 -13.55 -9.24 30.66
N LYS A 355 -12.61 -9.29 29.71
CA LYS A 355 -12.90 -9.15 28.26
C LYS A 355 -13.15 -10.53 27.64
N SER A 356 -14.08 -10.59 26.68
CA SER A 356 -14.40 -11.78 25.87
C SER A 356 -14.29 -11.45 24.37
N ILE A 357 -14.39 -12.46 23.49
CA ILE A 357 -14.35 -12.29 22.03
C ILE A 357 -13.09 -11.51 21.63
N THR A 358 -11.95 -12.12 21.87
CA THR A 358 -10.64 -11.50 21.66
C THR A 358 -9.77 -12.34 20.75
N VAL A 359 -8.98 -11.67 19.91
CA VAL A 359 -7.93 -12.30 19.09
C VAL A 359 -6.58 -11.78 19.57
N THR A 360 -5.63 -12.70 19.74
CA THR A 360 -4.23 -12.39 20.05
C THR A 360 -3.35 -12.68 18.84
N PHE A 361 -2.45 -11.76 18.51
CA PHE A 361 -1.40 -11.90 17.51
C PHE A 361 -0.04 -11.75 18.19
N ILE A 362 0.89 -12.65 17.93
CA ILE A 362 2.24 -12.69 18.50
C ILE A 362 3.21 -12.73 17.32
N LYS A 363 4.10 -11.74 17.23
CA LYS A 363 5.22 -11.76 16.29
C LYS A 363 6.41 -12.44 16.95
N VAL A 364 6.95 -13.47 16.31
CA VAL A 364 8.09 -14.21 16.83
C VAL A 364 9.38 -13.47 16.52
N LYS A 365 10.27 -13.35 17.51
CA LYS A 365 11.54 -12.64 17.42
C LYS A 365 12.49 -13.29 16.41
N GLU A 366 13.20 -12.44 15.67
CA GLU A 366 14.15 -12.84 14.61
C GLU A 366 13.50 -13.59 13.44
N THR A 367 12.17 -13.69 13.42
CA THR A 367 11.40 -14.23 12.32
C THR A 367 10.28 -13.27 11.95
N GLU A 368 9.62 -13.53 10.83
CA GLU A 368 8.41 -12.80 10.44
C GLU A 368 7.15 -13.62 10.74
N GLU A 369 7.29 -14.74 11.47
CA GLU A 369 6.20 -15.65 11.78
C GLU A 369 5.23 -15.04 12.79
N ILE A 370 3.95 -15.28 12.54
CA ILE A 370 2.85 -14.76 13.37
C ILE A 370 2.09 -15.94 13.95
N LEU A 371 2.05 -16.01 15.27
CA LEU A 371 1.26 -16.97 16.04
C LEU A 371 0.09 -16.27 16.69
N GLY A 372 -0.93 -17.01 17.09
CA GLY A 372 -2.05 -16.40 17.78
C GLY A 372 -3.17 -17.34 18.13
N GLY A 373 -4.21 -16.77 18.73
CA GLY A 373 -5.41 -17.50 19.08
C GLY A 373 -6.61 -16.62 19.29
N TYR A 374 -7.78 -17.17 19.00
CA TYR A 374 -9.08 -16.57 19.27
C TYR A 374 -9.67 -17.18 20.54
N ASN A 375 -10.10 -16.30 21.45
CA ASN A 375 -10.86 -16.65 22.63
C ASN A 375 -12.29 -16.06 22.57
N PRO A 376 -13.34 -16.88 22.48
CA PRO A 376 -14.73 -16.42 22.52
C PRO A 376 -15.25 -16.09 23.93
N ILE A 377 -14.65 -16.63 24.99
CA ILE A 377 -15.13 -16.50 26.38
C ILE A 377 -14.33 -15.46 27.18
N ILE A 378 -14.77 -15.16 28.39
CA ILE A 378 -14.14 -14.17 29.26
C ILE A 378 -12.75 -14.65 29.71
N TRP A 379 -11.78 -13.75 29.72
CA TRP A 379 -10.48 -13.97 30.38
C TRP A 379 -10.57 -13.76 31.87
N LEU A 380 -9.96 -14.66 32.63
CA LEU A 380 -9.91 -14.66 34.07
C LEU A 380 -8.46 -14.83 34.53
N SER A 381 -8.21 -14.46 35.78
CA SER A 381 -6.98 -14.75 36.51
C SER A 381 -7.29 -15.59 37.74
N SER A 382 -6.46 -16.59 37.98
CA SER A 382 -6.52 -17.47 39.15
C SER A 382 -5.10 -17.84 39.58
N SER A 383 -4.87 -17.94 40.89
CA SER A 383 -3.62 -18.50 41.42
C SER A 383 -3.58 -20.02 41.35
N ASP A 384 -4.74 -20.66 41.16
CA ASP A 384 -4.87 -22.09 40.96
C ASP A 384 -4.90 -22.45 39.46
N LEU A 385 -4.55 -23.69 39.14
CA LEU A 385 -4.66 -24.23 37.77
C LEU A 385 -6.14 -24.36 37.37
N THR A 386 -6.68 -23.29 36.80
CA THR A 386 -8.06 -23.22 36.30
C THR A 386 -8.08 -23.03 34.79
N TYR A 387 -8.94 -23.78 34.13
CA TYR A 387 -9.06 -23.77 32.68
C TYR A 387 -10.40 -23.22 32.20
N GLY A 388 -10.36 -22.48 31.10
CA GLY A 388 -11.54 -22.01 30.38
C GLY A 388 -12.07 -23.09 29.45
N LYS A 389 -13.39 -23.32 29.51
CA LYS A 389 -14.04 -24.35 28.71
C LYS A 389 -14.75 -23.77 27.50
N THR A 390 -14.31 -24.14 26.30
CA THR A 390 -14.99 -23.76 25.05
C THR A 390 -14.55 -24.66 23.90
N LYS A 391 -15.46 -24.86 22.94
CA LYS A 391 -15.16 -25.54 21.66
C LYS A 391 -14.83 -24.56 20.53
N ASP A 392 -15.16 -23.29 20.71
CA ASP A 392 -15.11 -22.28 19.64
C ASP A 392 -13.81 -21.45 19.69
N SER A 393 -12.88 -21.79 20.58
CA SER A 393 -11.51 -21.27 20.51
C SER A 393 -10.72 -22.02 19.44
N PHE A 394 -9.75 -21.32 18.85
CA PHE A 394 -8.79 -21.89 17.92
C PHE A 394 -7.47 -21.13 18.04
N ILE A 395 -6.37 -21.81 17.72
CA ILE A 395 -5.04 -21.21 17.58
C ILE A 395 -4.61 -21.27 16.12
N PHE A 396 -3.71 -20.37 15.74
CA PHE A 396 -3.28 -20.25 14.35
C PHE A 396 -1.82 -19.83 14.21
N SER A 397 -1.27 -20.10 13.02
CA SER A 397 0.00 -19.56 12.57
C SER A 397 -0.02 -19.11 11.12
N PHE A 398 0.74 -18.05 10.84
CA PHE A 398 1.02 -17.53 9.51
C PHE A 398 2.53 -17.41 9.32
N LYS A 399 3.01 -17.68 8.10
CA LYS A 399 4.43 -17.57 7.76
C LYS A 399 4.96 -16.14 7.92
N ASN A 400 4.19 -15.15 7.45
CA ASN A 400 4.40 -13.73 7.72
C ASN A 400 3.22 -12.88 7.24
N LYS A 401 3.27 -11.57 7.54
CA LYS A 401 2.20 -10.63 7.19
C LYS A 401 1.94 -10.53 5.68
N ASN A 402 2.93 -10.78 4.83
CA ASN A 402 2.82 -10.67 3.37
C ASN A 402 2.53 -12.02 2.68
N ASN A 403 2.58 -13.15 3.41
CA ASN A 403 2.38 -14.50 2.89
C ASN A 403 1.44 -15.30 3.79
N PHE A 404 0.14 -15.16 3.53
CA PHE A 404 -0.96 -15.66 4.35
C PHE A 404 -1.81 -16.75 3.67
N LYS A 405 -1.32 -17.35 2.58
CA LYS A 405 -2.09 -18.29 1.73
C LYS A 405 -2.35 -19.67 2.35
N ASP A 406 -1.50 -20.09 3.27
CA ASP A 406 -1.56 -21.43 3.89
C ASP A 406 -1.47 -21.30 5.42
N PRO A 407 -2.49 -20.70 6.09
CA PRO A 407 -2.48 -20.62 7.54
C PRO A 407 -2.67 -22.01 8.14
N ILE A 408 -1.98 -22.29 9.24
CA ILE A 408 -2.33 -23.44 10.07
C ILE A 408 -3.36 -22.95 11.06
N ILE A 409 -4.58 -23.49 10.99
CA ILE A 409 -5.62 -23.25 11.99
C ILE A 409 -5.95 -24.57 12.68
N SER A 410 -5.96 -24.52 14.00
CA SER A 410 -6.07 -25.65 14.91
C SER A 410 -7.20 -25.37 15.91
N ASN A 411 -8.28 -26.15 15.86
CA ASN A 411 -9.40 -25.98 16.79
C ASN A 411 -9.14 -26.73 18.09
N VAL A 412 -9.95 -26.44 19.11
CA VAL A 412 -9.89 -27.16 20.38
C VAL A 412 -10.28 -28.64 20.18
N LYS A 413 -9.36 -29.53 20.58
CA LYS A 413 -9.58 -30.98 20.67
C LYS A 413 -10.15 -31.40 22.02
N ASN A 414 -9.66 -30.79 23.11
CA ASN A 414 -10.16 -31.03 24.47
C ASN A 414 -10.79 -29.77 25.06
N ILE A 415 -12.13 -29.74 25.10
CA ILE A 415 -12.91 -28.57 25.50
C ILE A 415 -12.63 -28.11 26.92
N ASP A 416 -12.17 -29.00 27.81
CA ASP A 416 -11.96 -28.67 29.22
C ASP A 416 -10.69 -27.83 29.45
N TYR A 417 -9.81 -27.74 28.44
CA TYR A 417 -8.48 -27.15 28.55
C TYR A 417 -8.22 -26.09 27.47
N ALA A 418 -9.26 -25.44 26.93
CA ALA A 418 -9.09 -24.49 25.84
C ALA A 418 -8.22 -23.29 26.24
N LEU A 419 -8.36 -22.78 27.46
CA LEU A 419 -7.58 -21.64 27.98
C LEU A 419 -7.01 -21.96 29.35
N ASN A 420 -5.90 -21.33 29.71
CA ASN A 420 -5.36 -21.36 31.06
C ASN A 420 -5.41 -19.97 31.68
N TYR A 421 -6.02 -19.87 32.86
CA TYR A 421 -6.24 -18.60 33.57
C TYR A 421 -5.21 -18.33 34.67
N HIS A 422 -4.11 -19.05 34.70
CA HIS A 422 -3.14 -18.90 35.77
C HIS A 422 -2.45 -17.52 35.70
N VAL A 423 -2.40 -16.79 36.82
CA VAL A 423 -1.90 -15.39 36.95
C VAL A 423 -0.50 -15.10 36.38
N LYS A 424 0.34 -16.15 36.30
CA LYS A 424 1.71 -16.13 35.76
C LYS A 424 1.80 -16.26 34.24
N TYR A 425 0.67 -16.42 33.57
CA TYR A 425 0.60 -16.61 32.13
C TYR A 425 0.10 -15.33 31.47
N GLY A 426 0.56 -15.06 30.26
CA GLY A 426 -0.04 -14.06 29.38
C GLY A 426 -1.21 -14.68 28.61
N PRO A 427 -1.32 -14.41 27.30
CA PRO A 427 -2.15 -15.23 26.42
C PRO A 427 -1.73 -16.70 26.50
N CYS A 428 -2.64 -17.56 27.01
CA CYS A 428 -2.41 -18.99 27.11
C CYS A 428 -3.60 -19.79 26.58
N PHE A 429 -3.35 -20.53 25.51
CA PHE A 429 -4.30 -21.45 24.88
C PHE A 429 -3.79 -22.87 25.11
N GLY A 430 -4.65 -23.72 25.67
CA GLY A 430 -4.22 -25.06 26.04
C GLY A 430 -3.43 -25.10 27.34
N SER A 431 -2.80 -26.25 27.57
CA SER A 431 -1.83 -26.47 28.66
C SER A 431 -0.39 -26.40 28.15
N SER A 432 -0.21 -26.47 26.83
CA SER A 432 1.09 -26.34 26.17
C SER A 432 1.02 -25.86 24.73
N ASP A 433 -0.17 -25.53 24.23
CA ASP A 433 -0.42 -25.39 22.79
C ASP A 433 0.04 -24.04 22.24
N LEU A 434 -0.23 -22.95 22.97
CA LEU A 434 0.38 -21.65 22.76
C LEU A 434 0.47 -20.92 24.10
N ILE A 435 1.69 -20.74 24.59
CA ILE A 435 1.95 -20.25 25.95
C ILE A 435 2.95 -19.11 25.92
N THR A 436 2.66 -18.11 26.75
CA THR A 436 3.55 -17.04 27.17
C THR A 436 3.54 -16.99 28.70
N TYR A 437 4.70 -17.08 29.34
CA TYR A 437 4.78 -17.31 30.78
C TYR A 437 6.01 -16.64 31.40
N ASN A 438 5.86 -16.17 32.64
CA ASN A 438 6.98 -15.94 33.55
C ASN A 438 6.60 -16.39 34.97
N SER A 439 7.53 -17.03 35.68
CA SER A 439 7.34 -17.41 37.08
C SER A 439 7.08 -16.23 38.03
N ASN A 440 7.48 -15.02 37.63
CA ASN A 440 7.26 -13.74 38.28
C ASN A 440 6.36 -12.85 37.40
N GLU A 441 5.19 -12.49 37.90
CA GLU A 441 4.15 -11.74 37.17
C GLU A 441 4.57 -10.30 36.82
N ASP A 442 5.57 -9.76 37.51
CA ASP A 442 6.11 -8.43 37.29
C ASP A 442 7.29 -8.40 36.29
N MET A 443 7.75 -9.56 35.82
CA MET A 443 8.84 -9.69 34.84
C MET A 443 8.30 -10.00 33.44
N ASP A 444 9.05 -9.59 32.43
CA ASP A 444 8.71 -9.91 31.03
C ASP A 444 8.73 -11.42 30.79
N TYR A 445 7.91 -11.92 29.87
CA TYR A 445 7.89 -13.34 29.51
C TYR A 445 9.30 -13.88 29.22
N ASP A 446 9.64 -15.01 29.84
CA ASP A 446 10.94 -15.68 29.65
C ASP A 446 10.79 -17.10 29.07
N THR A 447 9.55 -17.56 28.96
CA THR A 447 9.20 -18.91 28.53
C THR A 447 7.99 -18.85 27.61
N ASP A 448 8.27 -18.88 26.30
CA ASP A 448 7.24 -18.98 25.27
C ASP A 448 7.41 -20.30 24.53
N TYR A 449 6.33 -21.07 24.38
CA TYR A 449 6.37 -22.29 23.59
C TYR A 449 5.03 -22.70 22.98
N CYS A 450 5.12 -23.55 21.96
CA CYS A 450 4.02 -24.11 21.20
C CYS A 450 4.22 -25.61 20.98
N ASN A 451 3.32 -26.41 21.54
CA ASN A 451 3.24 -27.87 21.38
C ASN A 451 1.86 -28.28 20.83
N GLU A 452 1.66 -29.56 20.55
CA GLU A 452 0.33 -30.11 20.28
C GLU A 452 -0.15 -30.91 21.50
N CYS A 453 -1.22 -30.48 22.14
CA CYS A 453 -1.77 -31.16 23.32
C CYS A 453 -3.30 -31.16 23.35
N HIS A 454 -3.92 -29.98 23.47
CA HIS A 454 -5.37 -29.81 23.58
C HIS A 454 -6.02 -29.19 22.35
N TYR A 455 -5.23 -28.86 21.33
CA TYR A 455 -5.67 -28.44 20.02
C TYR A 455 -5.37 -29.52 18.96
N GLU A 456 -6.10 -29.48 17.84
CA GLU A 456 -6.12 -30.55 16.82
C GLU A 456 -4.81 -30.75 16.05
N LYS A 457 -4.02 -29.68 15.92
CA LYS A 457 -2.81 -29.61 15.10
C LYS A 457 -1.73 -28.79 15.80
N LYS A 458 -0.47 -29.21 15.65
CA LYS A 458 0.70 -28.36 15.88
C LYS A 458 0.67 -27.15 14.93
N ILE A 459 0.85 -25.93 15.45
CA ILE A 459 0.87 -24.70 14.64
C ILE A 459 2.28 -24.20 14.28
N ARG A 460 3.34 -24.82 14.83
CA ARG A 460 4.73 -24.40 14.62
C ARG A 460 5.63 -25.61 14.39
N ASP A 461 6.34 -25.66 13.26
CA ASP A 461 7.25 -26.78 12.95
C ASP A 461 8.62 -26.66 13.63
N ALA A 462 9.08 -25.43 13.89
CA ALA A 462 10.37 -25.11 14.51
C ALA A 462 10.51 -25.59 15.98
N GLU A 463 11.62 -25.22 16.64
CA GLU A 463 11.79 -25.45 18.08
C GLU A 463 10.52 -25.03 18.83
N THR A 464 10.13 -25.87 19.79
CA THR A 464 8.89 -25.69 20.55
C THR A 464 8.93 -24.37 21.31
N ARG A 465 10.12 -23.89 21.70
CA ARG A 465 10.33 -22.60 22.33
C ARG A 465 10.57 -21.48 21.33
N PHE A 466 10.13 -20.29 21.67
CA PHE A 466 10.41 -19.08 20.90
C PHE A 466 10.57 -17.87 21.84
N SER A 467 10.87 -16.70 21.27
CA SER A 467 10.84 -15.42 21.98
C SER A 467 9.93 -14.47 21.24
N ILE A 468 9.27 -13.58 21.95
CA ILE A 468 8.34 -12.61 21.38
C ILE A 468 9.10 -11.35 20.94
N GLU A 469 8.82 -10.86 19.72
CA GLU A 469 9.22 -9.52 19.28
C GLU A 469 8.20 -8.48 19.73
N ASP A 470 6.91 -8.75 19.45
CA ASP A 470 5.78 -7.96 19.91
C ASP A 470 4.52 -8.86 20.00
N TYR A 471 3.52 -8.44 20.76
CA TYR A 471 2.20 -9.07 20.74
C TYR A 471 1.10 -8.05 20.86
N GLU A 472 0.02 -8.27 20.12
CA GLU A 472 -1.15 -7.42 20.09
C GLU A 472 -2.39 -8.24 20.40
N ARG A 473 -3.31 -7.65 21.15
CA ARG A 473 -4.60 -8.25 21.41
C ARG A 473 -5.71 -7.26 21.14
N SER A 474 -6.70 -7.71 20.39
CA SER A 474 -7.89 -6.93 20.10
C SER A 474 -9.14 -7.63 20.62
N GLY A 475 -10.14 -6.88 21.08
CA GLY A 475 -11.38 -7.45 21.62
C GLY A 475 -12.61 -6.58 21.33
N HIS A 476 -13.79 -7.13 21.66
CA HIS A 476 -15.07 -6.43 21.63
C HIS A 476 -15.49 -6.02 23.05
N ASP A 477 -15.95 -4.78 23.26
CA ASP A 477 -16.52 -4.37 24.54
C ASP A 477 -17.94 -4.94 24.69
N ASN A 478 -18.16 -5.77 25.72
CA ASN A 478 -19.44 -6.40 26.03
C ASN A 478 -20.01 -5.77 27.30
N ALA A 479 -21.02 -4.90 27.16
CA ALA A 479 -21.94 -4.55 28.24
C ALA A 479 -23.34 -5.06 27.89
N GLY A 480 -23.65 -6.28 28.34
CA GLY A 480 -25.00 -6.81 28.56
C GLY A 480 -25.89 -7.07 27.35
N ALA A 481 -25.99 -8.34 26.93
CA ALA A 481 -27.21 -8.88 26.33
C ALA A 481 -27.33 -10.39 26.62
N LEU A 482 -28.30 -10.75 27.46
CA LEU A 482 -28.85 -12.09 27.57
C LEU A 482 -29.69 -12.35 26.32
N TRP A 483 -29.40 -13.43 25.60
CA TRP A 483 -30.30 -13.92 24.54
C TRP A 483 -31.43 -14.71 25.20
N THR A 484 -32.67 -14.24 25.07
CA THR A 484 -33.84 -15.14 25.08
C THR A 484 -34.13 -15.47 23.63
N GLU A 485 -34.01 -16.76 23.30
CA GLU A 485 -34.59 -17.36 22.11
C GLU A 485 -36.08 -17.05 22.07
N ASP A 486 -36.58 -16.54 20.95
CA ASP A 486 -37.99 -16.72 20.60
C ASP A 486 -38.12 -17.01 19.10
N TYR A 487 -38.72 -18.16 18.85
CA TYR A 487 -39.10 -18.68 17.56
C TYR A 487 -40.07 -17.72 16.86
N MET A 488 -39.91 -17.59 15.53
CA MET A 488 -40.93 -17.01 14.66
C MET A 488 -42.27 -17.73 14.84
N ILE A 489 -43.28 -17.04 15.38
CA ILE A 489 -44.68 -17.31 15.05
C ILE A 489 -45.13 -16.26 14.04
N VAL A 490 -45.46 -16.75 12.85
CA VAL A 490 -46.08 -15.99 11.76
C VAL A 490 -47.47 -15.55 12.19
N GLY A 491 -47.71 -14.23 12.23
CA GLY A 491 -49.02 -13.65 12.52
C GLY A 491 -49.18 -12.32 11.77
N THR A 492 -50.05 -12.32 10.77
CA THR A 492 -50.44 -11.18 9.94
C THR A 492 -51.04 -10.05 10.79
N ALA A 493 -50.56 -8.81 10.61
CA ALA A 493 -51.17 -7.62 11.20
C ALA A 493 -52.13 -6.94 10.21
N THR A 494 -53.37 -6.70 10.63
CA THR A 494 -54.24 -5.66 10.09
C THR A 494 -54.64 -4.67 11.20
N SER A 495 -54.57 -3.39 10.85
CA SER A 495 -55.26 -2.21 11.40
C SER A 495 -54.96 -1.69 12.82
N SER A 496 -54.26 -0.54 12.82
CA SER A 496 -54.68 0.79 13.31
C SER A 496 -54.88 1.08 14.82
N PRO A 497 -54.71 2.37 15.24
CA PRO A 497 -54.18 2.74 16.55
C PRO A 497 -55.20 3.40 17.51
N SER A 498 -54.95 3.37 18.82
CA SER A 498 -55.50 4.38 19.74
C SER A 498 -54.75 4.51 21.08
N ASN A 499 -54.35 5.75 21.37
CA ASN A 499 -54.36 6.52 22.62
C ASN A 499 -54.04 5.87 23.98
N GLY A 500 -52.98 6.40 24.63
CA GLY A 500 -53.15 7.31 25.77
C GLY A 500 -52.73 6.85 27.19
N ILE A 501 -51.93 7.73 27.82
CA ILE A 501 -51.84 8.09 29.27
C ILE A 501 -50.69 7.47 30.12
N SER A 502 -49.63 8.28 30.28
CA SER A 502 -48.97 8.74 31.53
C SER A 502 -48.87 7.81 32.76
N SER A 503 -47.65 7.56 33.27
CA SER A 503 -47.12 8.26 34.46
C SER A 503 -45.73 7.79 34.93
N GLN A 504 -45.00 8.76 35.53
CA GLN A 504 -43.89 8.68 36.49
C GLN A 504 -42.45 8.39 36.02
N ILE A 505 -41.66 9.47 36.03
CA ILE A 505 -40.19 9.52 36.05
C ILE A 505 -39.75 9.71 37.51
N GLN A 506 -38.84 8.87 38.00
CA GLN A 506 -37.90 9.23 39.07
C GLN A 506 -36.47 8.77 38.73
N ASN A 507 -35.56 9.72 38.92
CA ASN A 507 -34.14 9.76 38.59
C ASN A 507 -33.27 8.58 39.03
N SER A 508 -32.30 8.21 38.17
CA SER A 508 -30.89 8.13 38.58
C SER A 508 -29.95 8.44 37.39
N LYS A 509 -28.77 8.96 37.71
CA LYS A 509 -27.87 9.78 36.88
C LYS A 509 -26.78 8.95 36.17
N THR A 510 -26.35 9.47 35.02
CA THR A 510 -25.01 9.39 34.35
C THR A 510 -24.67 8.11 33.55
N PRO A 511 -23.81 8.19 32.50
CA PRO A 511 -24.24 8.42 31.11
C PRO A 511 -23.62 7.42 30.10
N ASN A 512 -23.94 7.62 28.82
CA ASN A 512 -23.31 7.00 27.63
C ASN A 512 -23.79 5.60 27.22
N THR A 513 -25.04 5.57 26.79
CA THR A 513 -25.52 4.59 25.79
C THR A 513 -24.88 4.88 24.43
N ILE A 514 -24.14 3.92 23.86
CA ILE A 514 -23.70 3.91 22.44
C ILE A 514 -23.78 2.44 21.99
N ILE A 515 -24.90 2.01 21.38
CA ILE A 515 -25.15 1.78 19.95
C ILE A 515 -24.13 0.84 19.27
N ILE A 516 -24.58 -0.38 18.99
CA ILE A 516 -23.97 -1.35 18.09
C ILE A 516 -24.14 -0.86 16.65
N TYR A 517 -23.06 -0.77 15.88
CA TYR A 517 -23.16 -0.82 14.41
C TYR A 517 -22.63 -2.17 13.93
N ARG A 518 -23.53 -3.13 13.73
CA ARG A 518 -23.34 -4.11 12.67
C ARG A 518 -23.49 -3.31 11.37
N LYS A 519 -22.53 -3.37 10.45
CA LYS A 519 -22.75 -2.80 9.11
C LYS A 519 -23.91 -3.56 8.46
N SER A 520 -25.12 -3.03 8.55
CA SER A 520 -26.22 -3.40 7.68
C SER A 520 -25.98 -2.71 6.34
N PHE A 521 -25.76 -3.48 5.28
CA PHE A 521 -25.79 -2.94 3.93
C PHE A 521 -27.23 -2.56 3.58
N THR A 522 -27.58 -1.29 3.75
CA THR A 522 -28.67 -0.66 3.01
C THR A 522 -28.04 0.28 2.00
N HIS A 523 -28.19 -0.04 0.71
CA HIS A 523 -27.89 0.91 -0.36
C HIS A 523 -28.81 2.11 -0.22
N ASP A 524 -28.26 3.29 0.04
CA ASP A 524 -28.93 4.54 -0.26
C ASP A 524 -27.99 5.48 -1.02
N LEU A 525 -28.56 6.03 -2.08
CA LEU A 525 -27.97 6.90 -3.08
C LEU A 525 -27.68 8.30 -2.54
N CYS A 526 -26.51 8.82 -2.92
CA CYS A 526 -26.23 10.21 -3.27
C CYS A 526 -26.34 11.31 -2.19
N GLY A 527 -25.25 12.05 -2.00
CA GLY A 527 -25.30 13.49 -1.72
C GLY A 527 -24.49 14.00 -0.52
N MET A 528 -23.15 14.09 -0.64
CA MET A 528 -22.38 15.00 0.21
C MET A 528 -22.29 16.37 -0.47
N VAL A 529 -23.14 17.31 -0.01
CA VAL A 529 -23.02 18.74 -0.31
C VAL A 529 -21.96 19.31 0.63
N TRP A 530 -20.79 19.62 0.09
CA TRP A 530 -19.80 20.45 0.79
C TRP A 530 -20.22 21.92 0.69
N ARG A 531 -20.62 22.54 1.80
CA ARG A 531 -20.71 24.00 1.91
C ARG A 531 -19.39 24.55 2.44
N PHE A 532 -18.59 25.13 1.55
CA PHE A 532 -17.58 26.12 1.91
C PHE A 532 -18.06 27.51 1.48
N THR A 533 -17.96 28.50 2.38
CA THR A 533 -17.82 29.96 2.14
C THR A 533 -17.74 30.61 3.51
N LYS A 534 -16.57 31.01 4.05
CA LYS A 534 -15.57 32.08 3.74
C LYS A 534 -15.59 33.09 4.91
N PRO A 535 -14.42 33.62 5.33
CA PRO A 535 -14.31 34.56 6.45
C PRO A 535 -14.59 36.00 6.01
N LYS A 536 -15.17 36.82 6.90
CA LYS A 536 -15.08 38.29 6.87
C LYS A 536 -14.99 38.82 8.30
N GLY A 537 -13.97 39.64 8.56
CA GLY A 537 -13.77 40.37 9.81
C GLY A 537 -14.47 41.73 9.86
N GLY A 538 -14.23 42.43 10.97
CA GLY A 538 -14.68 43.80 11.30
C GLY A 538 -16.09 43.81 11.89
N ILE A 539 -16.35 44.32 13.08
CA ILE A 539 -15.84 45.53 13.75
C ILE A 539 -15.34 45.21 15.17
#